data_AF-A0A1C3Y9M8-F1
#
_entry.id   AF-A0A1C3Y9M8-F1
#
_cell.length_a   1.000
_cell.length_b   1.000
_cell.length_c   1.000
_cell.angle_alpha   90.00
_cell.angle_beta   90.00
_cell.angle_gamma   90.00
#
_symmetry.space_group_name_H-M   'P 1'
#
loop_
_entity.id
_entity.type
_entity.pdbx_description
1 polymer ?
#
loop_
_entity_poly.entity_id
_entity_poly.type
_entity_poly.pdbx_seq_one_letter_code
_entity_poly.pdbx_strand_id
1 'polypeptide(L)'
;MATDEYLRLQEKVHLLSCALKRVFDAERIYVLSLGSQQANSHLHFHVVPLPSGVPLEEQQYHAVMAEHGVLQIPDNQMAEMAREIARAFHSERTDRS
;
A
#
# COMPACT_ATOMS: atom_id res chain seq x y z
N MET A 1 -19.33 9.36 3.57
CA MET A 1 -18.10 9.98 4.07
C MET A 1 -18.17 11.46 3.78
N ALA A 2 -18.00 12.31 4.79
CA ALA A 2 -17.92 13.76 4.57
C ALA A 2 -16.61 14.13 3.85
N THR A 3 -16.53 15.28 3.19
CA THR A 3 -15.33 15.70 2.45
C THR A 3 -14.08 15.72 3.34
N ASP A 4 -14.18 16.26 4.56
CA ASP A 4 -13.06 16.32 5.50
C ASP A 4 -12.58 14.93 5.93
N GLU A 5 -13.50 13.99 6.06
CA GLU A 5 -13.18 12.60 6.39
C GLU A 5 -12.47 11.90 5.22
N TYR A 6 -12.90 12.18 3.97
CA TYR A 6 -12.22 11.70 2.76
C TYR A 6 -10.79 12.26 2.67
N LEU A 7 -10.60 13.56 2.91
CA LEU A 7 -9.28 14.18 2.82
C LEU A 7 -8.32 13.64 3.90
N ARG A 8 -8.80 13.44 5.13
CA ARG A 8 -8.00 12.78 6.20
C ARG A 8 -7.64 11.34 5.85
N LEU A 9 -8.50 10.62 5.13
CA LEU A 9 -8.17 9.28 4.64
C LEU A 9 -7.11 9.34 3.53
N GLN A 10 -7.27 10.24 2.55
CA GLN A 10 -6.31 10.41 1.46
C GLN A 10 -4.93 10.87 1.95
N GLU A 11 -4.88 11.70 3.00
CA GLU A 11 -3.62 12.06 3.66
C GLU A 11 -2.88 10.80 4.17
N LYS A 12 -3.58 9.89 4.85
CA LYS A 12 -2.98 8.63 5.32
C LYS A 12 -2.50 7.75 4.16
N VAL A 13 -3.27 7.66 3.08
CA VAL A 13 -2.87 6.94 1.86
C VAL A 13 -1.60 7.53 1.26
N HIS A 14 -1.50 8.86 1.21
CA HIS A 14 -0.32 9.57 0.72
C HIS A 14 0.90 9.31 1.59
N LEU A 15 0.79 9.47 2.92
CA LEU A 15 1.88 9.22 3.86
C LEU A 15 2.37 7.75 3.78
N LEU A 16 1.44 6.80 3.71
CA LEU A 16 1.79 5.39 3.53
C LEU A 16 2.50 5.14 2.21
N SER A 17 2.08 5.79 1.12
CA SER A 17 2.75 5.68 -0.18
C SER A 17 4.20 6.15 -0.10
N CYS A 18 4.46 7.30 0.55
CA CYS A 18 5.82 7.80 0.77
C CYS A 18 6.67 6.85 1.63
N ALA A 19 6.09 6.34 2.72
CA ALA A 19 6.76 5.38 3.59
C ALA A 19 7.15 4.10 2.85
N LEU A 20 6.22 3.50 2.11
CA LEU A 20 6.47 2.28 1.33
C LEU A 20 7.51 2.50 0.23
N LYS A 21 7.46 3.65 -0.46
CA LYS A 21 8.46 4.02 -1.47
C LYS A 21 9.87 4.02 -0.89
N ARG A 22 10.05 4.54 0.33
CA ARG A 22 11.34 4.57 1.03
C ARG A 22 11.78 3.20 1.55
N VAL A 23 10.88 2.43 2.15
CA VAL A 23 11.19 1.12 2.76
C VAL A 23 11.59 0.11 1.69
N PHE A 24 10.91 0.11 0.55
CA PHE A 24 11.10 -0.92 -0.48
C PHE A 24 11.91 -0.47 -1.70
N ASP A 25 12.39 0.78 -1.72
CA ASP A 25 13.00 1.41 -2.91
C ASP A 25 12.16 1.16 -4.18
N ALA A 26 10.84 1.24 -4.03
CA ALA A 26 9.90 0.81 -5.07
C ALA A 26 10.05 1.70 -6.31
N GLU A 27 9.89 1.18 -7.52
CA GLU A 27 9.87 2.01 -8.75
C GLU A 27 8.60 2.86 -8.80
N ARG A 28 7.48 2.30 -8.35
CA ARG A 28 6.16 2.95 -8.35
C ARG A 28 5.33 2.48 -7.16
N ILE A 29 4.41 3.34 -6.71
CA ILE A 29 3.35 2.93 -5.78
C ILE A 29 2.03 2.90 -6.55
N TYR A 30 1.30 1.79 -6.46
CA TYR A 30 -0.08 1.74 -6.93
C TYR A 30 -1.05 2.01 -5.79
N VAL A 31 -2.02 2.87 -6.05
CA VAL A 31 -3.12 3.18 -5.13
C VAL A 31 -4.42 2.82 -5.85
N LEU A 32 -5.12 1.79 -5.36
CA LEU A 32 -6.35 1.30 -6.00
C LEU A 32 -7.47 1.13 -4.97
N SER A 33 -8.70 1.44 -5.38
CA SER A 33 -9.93 1.07 -4.67
C SER A 33 -10.77 0.22 -5.62
N LEU A 34 -10.86 -1.09 -5.35
CA LEU A 34 -11.44 -2.09 -6.26
C LEU A 34 -12.73 -2.76 -5.73
N GLY A 35 -13.13 -2.45 -4.48
CA GLY A 35 -14.27 -3.08 -3.81
C GLY A 35 -15.58 -2.98 -4.59
N SER A 36 -16.48 -3.95 -4.34
CA SER A 36 -17.79 -4.03 -4.96
C SER A 36 -18.83 -4.55 -3.96
N GLN A 37 -20.10 -4.19 -4.16
CA GLN A 37 -21.19 -4.69 -3.31
C GLN A 37 -21.38 -6.21 -3.40
N GLN A 38 -20.94 -6.83 -4.50
CA GLN A 38 -21.03 -8.29 -4.71
C GLN A 38 -19.86 -9.04 -4.06
N ALA A 39 -18.85 -8.33 -3.56
CA ALA A 39 -17.68 -8.88 -2.89
C ALA A 39 -17.40 -8.09 -1.60
N ASN A 40 -16.23 -7.46 -1.50
CA ASN A 40 -15.90 -6.59 -0.36
C ASN A 40 -16.50 -5.19 -0.56
N SER A 41 -17.61 -4.92 0.13
CA SER A 41 -18.36 -3.67 0.07
C SER A 41 -17.72 -2.53 0.86
N HIS A 42 -16.79 -2.83 1.77
CA HIS A 42 -16.17 -1.82 2.61
C HIS A 42 -15.14 -1.03 1.79
N LEU A 43 -15.15 0.30 1.90
CA LEU A 43 -14.14 1.14 1.26
C LEU A 43 -12.76 0.79 1.82
N HIS A 44 -11.85 0.41 0.93
CA HIS A 44 -10.45 0.15 1.25
C HIS A 44 -9.57 0.56 0.08
N PHE A 45 -8.31 0.84 0.39
CA PHE A 45 -7.29 1.15 -0.60
C PHE A 45 -6.18 0.11 -0.53
N HIS A 46 -5.81 -0.42 -1.68
CA HIS A 46 -4.54 -1.13 -1.86
C HIS A 46 -3.45 -0.07 -2.08
N VAL A 47 -2.39 -0.09 -1.26
CA VAL A 47 -1.21 0.76 -1.42
C VAL A 47 -0.02 -0.17 -1.59
N VAL A 48 0.42 -0.34 -2.83
CA VAL A 48 1.29 -1.47 -3.22
C VAL A 48 2.60 -0.96 -3.82
N PRO A 49 3.75 -1.27 -3.21
CA PRO A 49 5.05 -0.96 -3.78
C PRO A 49 5.38 -1.93 -4.92
N LEU A 50 5.61 -1.40 -6.11
CA LEU A 50 6.10 -2.15 -7.26
C LEU A 50 7.65 -2.13 -7.28
N PRO A 51 8.32 -3.29 -7.24
CA PRO A 51 9.77 -3.36 -7.41
C PRO A 51 10.24 -2.87 -8.79
N SER A 52 11.49 -2.42 -8.86
CA SER A 52 12.12 -2.07 -10.14
C SER A 52 12.31 -3.30 -11.03
N GLY A 53 12.10 -3.13 -12.33
CA GLY A 53 12.36 -4.17 -13.33
C GLY A 53 11.25 -5.21 -13.52
N VAL A 54 10.07 -4.99 -12.94
CA VAL A 54 8.88 -5.83 -13.21
C VAL A 54 8.40 -5.60 -14.65
N PRO A 55 8.22 -6.64 -15.48
CA PRO A 55 7.71 -6.51 -16.85
C PRO A 55 6.36 -5.78 -16.91
N LEU A 56 6.11 -4.98 -17.94
CA LEU A 56 4.93 -4.13 -18.04
C LEU A 56 3.62 -4.92 -17.91
N GLU A 57 3.56 -6.11 -18.49
CA GLU A 57 2.44 -7.04 -18.45
C GLU A 57 2.14 -7.60 -17.05
N GLU A 58 3.12 -7.60 -16.15
CA GLU A 58 2.98 -8.07 -14.77
C GLU A 58 2.66 -6.95 -13.77
N GLN A 59 2.60 -5.70 -14.24
CA GLN A 59 2.34 -4.52 -13.41
C GLN A 59 0.84 -4.26 -13.15
N GLN A 60 0.54 -3.20 -12.40
CA GLN A 60 -0.81 -2.69 -12.17
C GLN A 60 -1.76 -3.71 -11.52
N TYR A 61 -2.80 -4.12 -12.24
CA TYR A 61 -3.82 -5.05 -11.75
C TYR A 61 -3.22 -6.44 -11.56
N HIS A 62 -2.37 -6.90 -12.48
CA HIS A 62 -1.73 -8.23 -12.39
C HIS A 62 -0.95 -8.39 -11.07
N ALA A 63 -0.21 -7.36 -10.65
CA ALA A 63 0.59 -7.36 -9.43
C ALA A 63 -0.23 -7.52 -8.13
N VAL A 64 -1.55 -7.32 -8.15
CA VAL A 64 -2.42 -7.32 -6.96
C VAL A 64 -3.47 -8.42 -6.96
N MET A 65 -3.46 -9.32 -7.95
CA MET A 65 -4.43 -10.41 -8.05
C MET A 65 -3.92 -11.67 -7.36
N ALA A 66 -4.70 -12.17 -6.40
CA ALA A 66 -4.39 -13.39 -5.65
C ALA A 66 -4.33 -14.66 -6.54
N GLU A 67 -4.89 -14.60 -7.74
CA GLU A 67 -4.82 -15.66 -8.76
C GLU A 67 -3.38 -15.97 -9.18
N HIS A 68 -2.45 -15.01 -9.03
CA HIS A 68 -1.02 -15.20 -9.30
C HIS A 68 -0.24 -15.72 -8.08
N GLY A 69 -0.94 -16.13 -7.02
CA GLY A 69 -0.35 -16.71 -5.81
C GLY A 69 -0.28 -15.72 -4.65
N VAL A 70 -0.18 -16.27 -3.44
CA VAL A 70 -0.01 -15.52 -2.19
C VAL A 70 1.25 -16.01 -1.50
N LEU A 71 2.21 -15.11 -1.32
CA LEU A 71 3.47 -15.40 -0.63
C LEU A 71 3.19 -15.75 0.84
N GLN A 72 3.74 -16.88 1.28
CA GLN A 72 3.78 -17.25 2.68
C GLN A 72 5.01 -16.59 3.31
N ILE A 73 4.80 -15.50 4.04
CA ILE A 73 5.86 -14.77 4.74
C ILE A 73 5.94 -15.32 6.17
N PRO A 74 7.12 -15.77 6.65
CA PRO A 74 7.28 -16.19 8.04
C PRO A 74 6.88 -15.08 9.03
N ASP A 75 6.23 -15.44 10.14
CA ASP A 75 5.67 -14.49 11.10
C ASP A 75 6.69 -13.45 11.60
N ASN A 76 7.93 -13.89 11.83
CA ASN A 76 9.00 -13.00 12.28
C ASN A 76 9.37 -11.95 11.22
N GLN A 77 9.46 -12.36 9.95
CA GLN A 77 9.74 -11.46 8.83
C GLN A 77 8.57 -10.50 8.59
N MET A 78 7.33 -10.99 8.66
CA MET A 78 6.15 -10.15 8.52
C MET A 78 6.06 -9.11 9.66
N ALA A 79 6.37 -9.51 10.89
CA ALA A 79 6.39 -8.60 12.04
C ALA A 79 7.50 -7.56 11.94
N GLU A 80 8.68 -7.92 11.42
CA GLU A 80 9.78 -6.99 11.17
C GLU A 80 9.43 -5.96 10.11
N MET A 81 8.92 -6.42 8.97
CA MET A 81 8.44 -5.58 7.88
C MET A 81 7.35 -4.60 8.35
N ALA A 82 6.39 -5.07 9.14
CA ALA A 82 5.34 -4.22 9.71
C ALA A 82 5.92 -3.12 10.62
N ARG A 83 6.93 -3.43 11.44
CA ARG A 83 7.61 -2.44 12.30
C ARG A 83 8.35 -1.39 11.47
N GLU A 84 9.01 -1.79 10.39
CA GLU A 84 9.72 -0.86 9.50
C GLU A 84 8.78 0.11 8.80
N ILE A 85 7.68 -0.41 8.23
CA ILE A 85 6.65 0.40 7.58
C ILE A 85 6.04 1.38 8.60
N ALA A 86 5.72 0.92 9.81
CA ALA A 86 5.15 1.78 10.85
C ALA A 86 6.11 2.91 11.26
N ARG A 87 7.41 2.62 11.44
CA ARG A 87 8.44 3.63 11.74
C ARG A 87 8.52 4.68 10.62
N ALA A 88 8.59 4.24 9.36
CA ALA A 88 8.64 5.14 8.21
C ALA A 88 7.38 6.00 8.12
N PHE A 89 6.19 5.42 8.28
CA PHE A 89 4.92 6.15 8.26
C PHE A 89 4.84 7.23 9.34
N HIS A 90 5.30 6.94 10.55
CA HIS A 90 5.34 7.93 11.62
C HIS A 90 6.35 9.05 11.35
N SER A 91 7.52 8.74 10.77
CA SER A 91 8.49 9.75 10.32
C SER A 91 7.87 10.70 9.31
N GLU A 92 7.23 10.18 8.25
CA GLU A 92 6.58 10.99 7.21
C GLU A 92 5.52 11.95 7.79
N ARG A 93 4.86 11.54 8.86
CA ARG A 93 3.85 12.34 9.54
C ARG A 93 4.46 13.45 10.40
N THR A 94 5.58 13.19 11.08
CA THR A 94 6.28 14.17 11.91
C THR A 94 7.00 15.22 11.07
N ASP A 95 7.60 14.85 9.95
CA ASP A 95 8.32 15.78 9.06
C ASP A 95 7.41 16.84 8.40
N ARG A 96 6.09 16.69 8.53
CA ARG A 96 5.06 17.54 7.91
C ARG A 96 4.19 18.29 8.91
N SER A 97 4.43 18.11 10.21
CA SER A 97 3.77 18.83 11.32
C SER A 97 4.54 20.09 11.68
#